data_AF-A0A5R8QD10-F1
#
_entry.id   AF-A0A5R8QD10-F1
#
_cell.length_a   1.000
_cell.length_b   1.000
_cell.length_c   1.000
_cell.angle_alpha   90.00
_cell.angle_beta   90.00
_cell.angle_gamma   90.00
#
_symmetry.space_group_name_H-M   'P 1'
#
loop_
_entity.id
_entity.type
_entity.pdbx_description
1 polymer ?
#
loop_
_entity_poly.entity_id
_entity_poly.type
_entity_poly.pdbx_seq_one_letter_code
_entity_poly.pdbx_strand_id
1 'polypeptide(L)'
;MTPAAAIRDEAARLRLQADRLDALADALDGAPIAPAEPTWIPTGRAQQILRVNSESTIYRMIERHPEIARRAANGRNWQIDKAKLLALLDRGRGENGERSGESGECLLLESPR
;
A
#
# COMPACT_ATOMS: atom_id res chain seq x y z
N MET A 1 14.74 37.00 27.47
CA MET A 1 13.67 36.26 26.77
C MET A 1 13.19 35.16 27.72
N THR A 2 11.91 35.15 28.10
CA THR A 2 11.42 34.16 29.07
C THR A 2 11.02 32.86 28.36
N PRO A 3 11.18 31.68 28.98
CA PRO A 3 10.75 30.40 28.40
C PRO A 3 9.28 30.41 27.94
N ALA A 4 8.42 31.16 28.65
CA ALA A 4 7.01 31.32 28.32
C ALA A 4 6.74 32.14 27.04
N ALA A 5 7.67 32.99 26.61
CA ALA A 5 7.57 33.67 25.31
C ALA A 5 7.94 32.70 24.17
N ALA A 6 9.04 31.96 24.32
CA ALA A 6 9.48 30.98 23.34
C ALA A 6 8.46 29.84 23.11
N ILE A 7 7.80 29.37 24.16
CA ILE A 7 6.73 28.35 24.05
C ILE A 7 5.51 28.91 23.29
N ARG A 8 5.15 30.17 23.50
CA ARG A 8 4.02 30.80 22.79
C ARG A 8 4.32 31.00 21.32
N ASP A 9 5.54 31.41 20.99
CA ASP A 9 5.97 31.59 19.60
C ASP A 9 6.01 30.25 18.85
N GLU A 10 6.49 29.19 19.49
CA GLU A 10 6.48 27.84 18.88
C GLU A 10 5.05 27.29 18.76
N ALA A 11 4.17 27.52 19.75
CA ALA A 11 2.76 27.14 19.64
C ALA A 11 2.05 27.86 18.48
N ALA A 12 2.34 29.15 18.27
CA ALA A 12 1.81 29.92 17.14
C ALA A 12 2.34 29.39 15.80
N ARG A 13 3.64 29.04 15.74
CA ARG A 13 4.26 28.44 14.56
C ARG A 13 3.65 27.10 14.20
N LEU A 14 3.46 26.21 15.18
CA LEU A 14 2.84 24.89 14.97
C LEU A 14 1.39 25.00 14.51
N ARG A 15 0.64 25.96 15.05
CA ARG A 15 -0.75 26.21 14.63
C ARG A 15 -0.84 26.65 13.17
N LEU A 16 0.04 27.54 12.73
CA LEU A 16 0.14 27.93 11.32
C LEU A 16 0.51 26.76 10.40
N GLN A 17 1.32 25.81 10.88
CA GLN A 17 1.62 24.59 10.12
C GLN A 17 0.44 23.64 10.04
N ALA A 18 -0.34 23.50 11.11
CA ALA A 18 -1.56 22.70 11.12
C ALA A 18 -2.59 23.25 10.13
N ASP A 19 -2.87 24.56 10.16
CA ASP A 19 -3.82 25.20 9.24
C ASP A 19 -3.42 25.02 7.76
N ARG A 20 -2.10 25.01 7.47
CA ARG A 20 -1.59 24.73 6.13
C ARG A 20 -1.78 23.28 5.70
N LEU A 21 -1.66 22.33 6.63
CA LEU A 21 -1.88 20.92 6.34
C LEU A 21 -3.37 20.63 6.10
N ASP A 22 -4.26 21.23 6.90
CA ASP A 22 -5.70 21.11 6.72
C ASP A 22 -6.13 21.68 5.36
N ALA A 23 -5.63 22.87 4.99
CA ALA A 23 -5.91 23.45 3.67
C ALA A 23 -5.38 22.59 2.49
N LEU A 24 -4.27 21.87 2.69
CA LEU A 24 -3.76 20.92 1.69
C LEU A 24 -4.61 19.65 1.63
N ALA A 25 -5.11 19.16 2.77
CA ALA A 25 -6.02 18.03 2.83
C ALA A 25 -7.33 18.34 2.09
N ASP A 26 -7.93 19.51 2.36
CA ASP A 26 -9.15 19.97 1.67
C ASP A 26 -8.92 20.12 0.14
N ALA A 27 -7.75 20.61 -0.26
CA ALA A 27 -7.38 20.72 -1.67
C ALA A 27 -7.19 19.35 -2.36
N LEU A 28 -6.80 18.32 -1.61
CA LEU A 28 -6.66 16.95 -2.10
C LEU A 28 -7.99 16.20 -2.11
N ASP A 29 -8.88 16.45 -1.14
CA ASP A 29 -10.22 15.83 -1.07
C ASP A 29 -11.12 16.24 -2.25
N GLY A 30 -10.88 17.41 -2.84
CA GLY A 30 -11.59 17.88 -4.04
C GLY A 30 -10.94 17.51 -5.38
N ALA A 31 -9.69 17.03 -5.38
CA ALA A 31 -8.98 16.73 -6.61
C ALA A 31 -9.37 15.31 -7.11
N PRO A 32 -9.89 15.15 -8.34
CA PRO A 32 -10.03 13.83 -8.91
C PRO A 32 -8.63 13.23 -9.04
N ILE A 33 -8.31 12.28 -8.17
CA ILE A 33 -7.12 11.45 -8.32
C ILE A 33 -7.35 10.68 -9.62
N ALA A 34 -6.77 11.17 -10.72
CA ALA A 34 -6.78 10.44 -11.98
C ALA A 34 -6.31 9.02 -11.67
N PRO A 35 -7.04 7.97 -12.12
CA PRO A 35 -6.63 6.61 -11.85
C PRO A 35 -5.21 6.46 -12.38
N ALA A 36 -4.26 6.27 -11.45
CA ALA A 36 -2.86 6.16 -11.81
C ALA A 36 -2.74 5.06 -12.86
N GLU A 37 -2.11 5.36 -13.99
CA GLU A 37 -1.94 4.36 -15.05
C GLU A 37 -1.37 3.07 -14.46
N PRO A 38 -1.90 1.89 -14.85
CA PRO A 38 -1.51 0.64 -14.25
C PRO A 38 0.00 0.45 -14.44
N THR A 39 0.71 0.51 -13.33
CA THR A 39 2.17 0.36 -13.33
C THR A 39 2.48 -1.14 -13.34
N TRP A 40 2.79 -1.65 -14.53
CA TRP A 40 3.13 -3.05 -14.76
C TRP A 40 4.58 -3.33 -14.33
N ILE A 41 4.75 -4.15 -13.30
CA ILE A 41 6.06 -4.51 -12.74
C ILE A 41 6.41 -5.98 -13.02
N PRO A 42 7.69 -6.34 -13.15
CA PRO A 42 8.10 -7.73 -13.29
C PRO A 42 7.90 -8.53 -11.99
N THR A 43 7.81 -9.85 -12.10
CA THR A 43 7.65 -10.79 -10.97
C THR A 43 8.64 -10.55 -9.83
N GLY A 44 9.92 -10.34 -10.14
CA GLY A 44 10.95 -10.06 -9.13
C GLY A 44 10.70 -8.78 -8.33
N ARG A 45 10.13 -7.74 -8.95
CA ARG A 45 9.76 -6.51 -8.24
C ARG A 45 8.53 -6.72 -7.36
N ALA A 46 7.56 -7.52 -7.82
CA ALA A 46 6.42 -7.90 -7.00
C ALA A 46 6.84 -8.70 -5.76
N GLN A 47 7.82 -9.61 -5.88
CA GLN A 47 8.38 -10.33 -4.73
C GLN A 47 8.97 -9.39 -3.68
N GLN A 48 9.72 -8.37 -4.10
CA GLN A 48 10.28 -7.37 -3.20
C GLN A 48 9.21 -6.56 -2.49
N ILE A 49 8.14 -6.17 -3.19
CA ILE A 49 7.02 -5.42 -2.60
C ILE A 49 6.28 -6.28 -1.57
N LEU A 50 6.03 -7.54 -1.91
CA LEU A 50 5.36 -8.49 -1.02
C LEU A 50 6.27 -9.06 0.07
N ARG A 51 7.58 -8.78 0.01
CA ARG A 51 8.61 -9.38 0.88
C ARG A 51 8.53 -10.90 0.93
N VAL A 52 8.26 -11.54 -0.21
CA VAL A 52 8.21 -13.00 -0.33
C VAL A 52 9.48 -13.56 -0.96
N ASN A 53 9.97 -14.66 -0.41
CA ASN A 53 11.25 -15.26 -0.83
C ASN A 53 11.10 -16.24 -2.01
N SER A 54 9.88 -16.50 -2.48
CA SER A 54 9.61 -17.51 -3.51
C SER A 54 8.73 -16.94 -4.62
N GLU A 55 9.15 -17.16 -5.88
CA GLU A 55 8.35 -16.79 -7.05
C GLU A 55 7.07 -17.63 -7.12
N SER A 56 7.08 -18.86 -6.59
CA SER A 56 5.91 -19.74 -6.51
C SER A 56 4.76 -19.13 -5.71
N THR A 57 5.05 -18.22 -4.77
CA THR A 57 3.99 -17.47 -4.08
C THR A 57 3.32 -16.47 -5.02
N ILE A 58 4.09 -15.80 -5.88
CA ILE A 58 3.54 -14.88 -6.89
C ILE A 58 2.71 -15.65 -7.91
N TYR A 59 3.20 -16.80 -8.41
CA TYR A 59 2.43 -17.61 -9.35
C TYR A 59 1.10 -18.10 -8.78
N ARG A 60 1.09 -18.56 -7.52
CA ARG A 60 -0.17 -18.93 -6.83
C ARG A 60 -1.11 -17.74 -6.66
N MET A 61 -0.60 -16.53 -6.42
CA MET A 61 -1.43 -15.33 -6.40
C MET A 61 -2.02 -15.03 -7.78
N ILE A 62 -1.23 -15.17 -8.85
CA ILE A 62 -1.69 -14.97 -10.23
C ILE A 62 -2.77 -16.00 -10.60
N GLU A 63 -2.61 -17.27 -10.19
CA GLU A 63 -3.62 -18.30 -10.43
C GLU A 63 -4.95 -17.99 -9.73
N ARG A 64 -4.91 -17.45 -8.51
CA ARG A 64 -6.11 -17.07 -7.74
C ARG A 64 -6.72 -15.75 -8.21
N HIS A 65 -5.90 -14.84 -8.71
CA HIS A 65 -6.27 -13.49 -9.11
C HIS A 65 -5.66 -13.16 -10.49
N PRO A 66 -6.15 -13.77 -11.58
CA PRO A 66 -5.59 -13.56 -12.92
C PRO A 66 -5.67 -12.10 -13.38
N GLU A 67 -6.59 -11.30 -12.83
CA GLU A 67 -6.77 -9.89 -13.15
C GLU A 67 -5.59 -8.99 -12.74
N ILE A 68 -4.69 -9.47 -11.89
CA ILE A 68 -3.50 -8.72 -11.45
C ILE A 68 -2.31 -8.91 -12.38
N ALA A 69 -2.38 -9.82 -13.35
CA ALA A 69 -1.23 -10.15 -14.17
C ALA A 69 -1.55 -10.25 -15.66
N ARG A 70 -0.53 -9.99 -16.47
CA ARG A 70 -0.56 -10.20 -17.90
C ARG A 70 0.78 -10.76 -18.38
N ARG A 71 0.78 -11.37 -19.55
CA ARG A 71 2.03 -11.72 -20.23
C ARG A 71 2.71 -10.45 -20.72
N ALA A 72 4.02 -10.37 -20.51
CA ALA A 72 4.85 -9.35 -21.14
C ALA A 72 4.80 -9.50 -22.67
N ALA A 73 5.15 -8.44 -23.41
CA ALA A 73 5.16 -8.45 -24.87
C ALA A 73 6.04 -9.56 -25.48
N ASN A 74 7.03 -10.05 -24.74
CA ASN A 74 7.90 -11.15 -25.14
C ASN A 74 7.32 -12.56 -24.87
N GLY A 75 6.12 -12.65 -24.28
CA GLY A 75 5.41 -13.91 -23.96
C GLY A 75 6.02 -14.75 -22.85
N ARG A 76 7.28 -14.51 -22.46
CA ARG A 76 8.02 -15.35 -21.51
C ARG A 76 7.77 -14.97 -20.07
N ASN A 77 7.66 -13.67 -19.79
CA ASN A 77 7.59 -13.15 -18.42
C ASN A 77 6.19 -12.68 -18.07
N TRP A 78 5.84 -12.76 -16.79
CA TRP A 78 4.63 -12.12 -16.26
C TRP A 78 4.94 -10.68 -15.86
N GLN A 79 3.96 -9.82 -16.10
CA GLN A 79 3.92 -8.47 -15.54
C GLN A 79 2.71 -8.38 -14.61
N ILE A 80 2.89 -7.73 -13.47
CA ILE A 80 1.90 -7.61 -12.42
C ILE A 80 1.49 -6.15 -12.29
N ASP A 81 0.20 -5.90 -12.22
CA ASP A 81 -0.37 -4.59 -11.93
C ASP A 81 -0.10 -4.26 -10.46
N LYS A 82 0.77 -3.27 -10.23
CA LYS A 82 1.18 -2.86 -8.89
C LYS A 82 -0.01 -2.41 -8.03
N ALA A 83 -0.98 -1.69 -8.60
CA ALA A 83 -2.09 -1.15 -7.83
C ALA A 83 -3.00 -2.27 -7.32
N LYS A 84 -3.34 -3.22 -8.21
CA LYS A 84 -4.15 -4.38 -7.84
C LYS A 84 -3.43 -5.29 -6.86
N LEU A 85 -2.11 -5.46 -7.00
CA LEU A 85 -1.29 -6.22 -6.05
C LEU A 85 -1.36 -5.64 -4.63
N LEU A 86 -1.26 -4.31 -4.50
CA LEU A 86 -1.37 -3.62 -3.22
C LEU A 86 -2.80 -3.70 -2.66
N ALA A 87 -3.83 -3.55 -3.51
CA ALA A 87 -5.21 -3.70 -3.08
C ALA A 87 -5.52 -5.10 -2.51
N LEU A 88 -4.91 -6.16 -3.06
CA LEU A 88 -5.03 -7.51 -2.51
C LEU A 88 -4.37 -7.64 -1.13
N LEU A 89 -3.22 -6.98 -0.91
CA LEU A 89 -2.59 -6.95 0.41
C LEU A 89 -3.46 -6.25 1.44
N ASP A 90 -4.04 -5.11 1.07
CA ASP A 90 -4.87 -4.33 1.99
C ASP A 90 -6.16 -5.08 2.36
N ARG A 91 -6.78 -5.78 1.39
CA ARG A 91 -7.94 -6.65 1.65
C ARG A 91 -7.59 -7.80 2.61
N GLY A 92 -6.46 -8.47 2.39
CA GLY A 92 -5.99 -9.54 3.28
C GLY A 92 -5.62 -9.07 4.69
N ARG A 93 -5.30 -7.78 4.88
CA ARG A 93 -5.10 -7.18 6.21
C ARG A 93 -6.40 -6.78 6.88
N GLY A 94 -7.36 -6.25 6.14
CA GLY A 94 -8.68 -5.87 6.67
C GLY A 94 -9.48 -7.09 7.14
N GLU A 95 -9.51 -8.16 6.33
CA GLU A 95 -10.25 -9.39 6.66
C GLU A 95 -9.66 -10.16 7.86
N ASN A 96 -8.36 -10.01 8.12
CA ASN A 96 -7.69 -10.62 9.28
C ASN A 96 -7.61 -9.71 10.50
N GLY A 97 -7.65 -8.38 10.31
CA GLY A 97 -7.60 -7.39 11.38
C GLY A 97 -8.88 -7.29 12.22
N GLU A 98 -10.02 -7.69 11.66
CA GLU A 98 -11.30 -7.76 12.42
C GLU A 98 -11.41 -9.03 13.28
N ARG A 99 -10.46 -9.98 13.18
CA ARG A 99 -10.52 -11.26 13.91
C ARG A 99 -9.42 -11.52 14.93
N SER A 100 -8.29 -10.80 14.89
CA SER A 100 -7.18 -11.05 15.81
C SER A 100 -6.63 -9.76 16.40
N GLY A 101 -7.21 -9.34 17.52
CA GLY A 101 -6.49 -8.58 18.52
C GLY A 101 -5.52 -9.47 19.29
N GLU A 102 -4.52 -10.06 18.62
CA GLU A 102 -3.27 -10.56 19.21
C GLU A 102 -2.44 -11.25 18.12
N SER A 103 -1.13 -11.02 18.15
CA SER A 103 -0.07 -11.60 17.30
C SER A 103 -0.05 -11.20 15.81
N GLY A 104 0.89 -10.30 15.49
CA GLY A 104 1.33 -10.00 14.13
C GLY A 104 2.17 -11.13 13.52
N GLU A 105 1.59 -12.32 13.39
CA GLU A 105 2.13 -13.35 12.50
C GLU A 105 1.35 -13.30 11.18
N CYS A 106 2.06 -12.90 10.11
CA CYS A 106 1.54 -12.94 8.75
C CYS A 106 1.45 -14.41 8.30
N LEU A 107 0.43 -15.14 8.76
CA LEU A 107 0.10 -16.49 8.30
C LEU A 107 -0.69 -16.40 7.00
N LEU A 108 0.01 -16.06 5.90
CA LEU A 108 -0.43 -16.50 4.59
C LEU A 108 -0.05 -17.97 4.48
N LEU A 109 -1.01 -18.89 4.67
CA LEU A 109 -1.16 -20.21 4.04
C LEU A 109 -2.02 -21.14 4.93
N GLU A 110 -3.34 -21.08 4.78
CA GLU A 110 -4.15 -22.27 5.02
C GLU A 110 -4.34 -23.00 3.68
N SER A 111 -3.70 -24.15 3.58
CA SER A 111 -3.90 -25.13 2.50
C SER A 111 -5.11 -26.00 2.86
N PRO A 112 -6.12 -26.15 1.98
CA PRO A 112 -7.14 -27.16 2.20
C PRO A 112 -6.58 -28.55 1.92
N ARG A 113 -6.93 -29.51 2.79
CA ARG A 113 -6.80 -30.95 2.53
C ARG A 113 -7.95 -31.44 1.66
#